data_AF-A0AAV9AKT9-F1
#
_entry.id   AF-A0AAV9AKT9-F1
#
_cell.length_a   1.000
_cell.length_b   1.000
_cell.length_c   1.000
_cell.angle_alpha   90.00
_cell.angle_beta   90.00
_cell.angle_gamma   90.00
#
_symmetry.space_group_name_H-M   'P 1'
#
loop_
_entity.id
_entity.type
_entity.pdbx_description
1 polymer ?
#
loop_
_entity_poly.entity_id
_entity_poly.type
_entity_poly.pdbx_seq_one_letter_code
_entity_poly.pdbx_strand_id
1 'polypeptide(L)'
;MNYPNIAQGHLGSGGGGGGGGFNRLPQWSVEETREFLAIRAELDEAFMETRRNKLLWNVVSSKMREKGFHRTPEQCKSKWKNLVTRYKGSEAMMESNTRSFTFHEEVKSIYTKRMRRLLLRRTSSSIGGGGDVGDDEKKRWSGGDKDGLLGDVLREFMERQLEREGKWREAAEEREEERRVREVEWREEMEALMRERAEMDRTWWEREEERRAKVEARAERRHALIMALLTRIIDKYDTS
;
A
#
# COMPACT_ATOMS: atom_id res chain seq x y z
N MET A 1 25.89 28.20 17.08
CA MET A 1 24.62 27.52 17.44
C MET A 1 23.50 28.55 17.41
N ASN A 2 22.57 28.45 16.47
CA ASN A 2 21.23 29.05 16.59
C ASN A 2 20.32 28.45 15.53
N TYR A 3 19.38 27.59 15.95
CA TYR A 3 18.24 27.14 15.17
C TYR A 3 16.98 27.79 15.77
N PRO A 4 16.14 28.50 15.01
CA PRO A 4 14.84 28.93 15.51
C PRO A 4 13.78 27.82 15.36
N ASN A 5 13.52 27.20 16.51
CA ASN A 5 12.25 26.79 17.13
C ASN A 5 10.98 26.61 16.25
N ILE A 6 10.48 25.38 16.21
CA ILE A 6 9.16 25.00 15.68
C ILE A 6 8.11 25.18 16.78
N ALA A 7 7.23 26.17 16.63
CA ALA A 7 6.08 26.37 17.50
C ALA A 7 4.97 25.35 17.17
N GLN A 8 4.68 24.47 18.12
CA GLN A 8 3.45 23.67 18.17
C GLN A 8 2.26 24.59 18.49
N GLY A 9 1.34 24.73 17.53
CA GLY A 9 0.04 25.36 17.73
C GLY A 9 -1.00 24.33 18.18
N HIS A 10 -1.21 24.25 19.48
CA HIS A 10 -2.27 23.50 20.16
C HIS A 10 -3.63 24.17 19.89
N LEU A 11 -4.52 23.53 19.11
CA LEU A 11 -5.90 24.00 18.95
C LEU A 11 -6.79 23.37 20.01
N GLY A 12 -7.13 24.21 20.98
CA GLY A 12 -7.98 23.91 22.12
C GLY A 12 -9.43 23.63 21.74
N SER A 13 -9.98 22.74 22.56
CA SER A 13 -11.40 22.47 22.74
C SER A 13 -12.12 23.69 23.33
N GLY A 14 -13.29 24.05 22.77
CA GLY A 14 -14.14 25.11 23.31
C GLY A 14 -15.52 25.06 22.63
N GLY A 15 -16.50 24.50 23.33
CA GLY A 15 -17.87 24.34 22.86
C GLY A 15 -18.86 25.39 23.36
N GLY A 16 -20.10 25.29 22.83
CA GLY A 16 -21.32 25.99 23.25
C GLY A 16 -21.70 27.13 22.31
N GLY A 17 -22.88 27.28 21.72
CA GLY A 17 -24.22 26.64 21.75
C GLY A 17 -25.14 27.60 20.96
N GLY A 18 -26.33 27.30 20.43
CA GLY A 18 -27.19 26.13 20.34
C GLY A 18 -28.39 26.48 19.43
N GLY A 19 -29.23 25.48 19.12
CA GLY A 19 -30.57 25.70 18.56
C GLY A 19 -30.99 24.70 17.48
N GLY A 20 -31.92 23.79 17.82
CA GLY A 20 -32.74 23.04 16.85
C GLY A 20 -32.49 21.54 16.80
N GLY A 21 -33.18 20.78 17.64
CA GLY A 21 -33.06 19.34 17.76
C GLY A 21 -33.53 18.55 16.54
N PHE A 22 -32.61 17.82 15.91
CA PHE A 22 -32.86 16.54 15.27
C PHE A 22 -31.68 15.61 15.53
N ASN A 23 -31.90 14.61 16.39
CA ASN A 23 -31.16 13.36 16.54
C ASN A 23 -29.66 13.38 16.16
N ARG A 24 -28.81 13.35 17.20
CA ARG A 24 -27.48 12.74 17.16
C ARG A 24 -27.62 11.29 16.67
N LEU A 25 -27.61 11.07 15.36
CA LEU A 25 -27.50 9.74 14.81
C LEU A 25 -26.08 9.24 15.10
N PRO A 26 -25.90 8.03 15.69
CA PRO A 26 -24.57 7.53 16.03
C PRO A 26 -23.68 7.45 14.79
N GLN A 27 -22.43 7.89 14.90
CA GLN A 27 -21.41 7.69 13.88
C GLN A 27 -21.27 6.19 13.59
N TRP A 28 -21.19 5.81 12.32
CA TRP A 28 -21.02 4.41 11.92
C TRP A 28 -19.69 3.89 12.45
N SER A 29 -19.70 2.84 13.28
CA SER A 29 -18.46 2.22 13.75
C SER A 29 -17.77 1.45 12.62
N VAL A 30 -16.51 1.08 12.83
CA VAL A 30 -15.76 0.28 11.85
C VAL A 30 -16.38 -1.11 11.71
N GLU A 31 -16.68 -1.77 12.82
CA GLU A 31 -17.36 -3.08 12.84
C GLU A 31 -18.75 -3.00 12.21
N GLU A 32 -19.54 -1.98 12.55
CA GLU A 32 -20.86 -1.78 11.97
C GLU A 32 -20.79 -1.61 10.43
N THR A 33 -19.79 -0.87 9.95
CA THR A 33 -19.58 -0.68 8.50
C THR A 33 -19.13 -1.98 7.82
N ARG A 34 -18.31 -2.80 8.49
CA ARG A 34 -17.89 -4.12 7.96
C ARG A 34 -19.06 -5.08 7.84
N GLU A 35 -19.89 -5.21 8.86
CA GLU A 35 -21.09 -6.05 8.82
C GLU A 35 -22.08 -5.57 7.74
N PHE A 36 -22.26 -4.25 7.61
CA PHE A 36 -23.05 -3.67 6.55
C PHE A 36 -22.55 -4.06 5.15
N LEU A 37 -21.23 -3.99 4.93
CA LEU A 37 -20.61 -4.37 3.66
C LEU A 37 -20.73 -5.87 3.39
N ALA A 38 -20.61 -6.72 4.41
CA ALA A 38 -20.83 -8.16 4.29
C ALA A 38 -22.27 -8.48 3.85
N ILE A 39 -23.27 -7.93 4.53
CA ILE A 39 -24.69 -8.05 4.17
C ILE A 39 -24.93 -7.56 2.73
N ARG A 40 -24.31 -6.44 2.36
CA ARG A 40 -24.42 -5.89 1.01
C ARG A 40 -23.76 -6.78 -0.04
N ALA A 41 -22.67 -7.46 0.28
CA ALA A 41 -22.00 -8.41 -0.61
C ALA A 41 -22.84 -9.66 -0.85
N GLU A 42 -23.50 -10.17 0.19
CA GLU A 42 -24.42 -11.31 0.11
C GLU A 42 -25.63 -11.00 -0.77
N LEU A 43 -26.27 -9.86 -0.55
CA LEU A 43 -27.48 -9.45 -1.28
C LEU A 43 -27.18 -8.87 -2.66
N ASP A 44 -25.91 -8.81 -3.07
CA ASP A 44 -25.49 -8.11 -4.28
C ASP A 44 -26.18 -8.60 -5.55
N GLU A 45 -26.39 -9.90 -5.66
CA GLU A 45 -27.09 -10.53 -6.78
C GLU A 45 -28.56 -10.09 -6.86
N ALA A 46 -29.27 -10.15 -5.74
CA ALA A 46 -30.65 -9.67 -5.66
C ALA A 46 -30.76 -8.18 -6.00
N PHE A 47 -29.76 -7.37 -5.63
CA PHE A 47 -29.68 -5.94 -6.01
C PHE A 47 -29.47 -5.73 -7.52
N MET A 48 -28.93 -6.71 -8.24
CA MET A 48 -28.73 -6.66 -9.70
C MET A 48 -29.95 -7.17 -10.47
N GLU A 49 -30.73 -8.08 -9.90
CA GLU A 49 -31.89 -8.70 -10.57
C GLU A 49 -33.14 -7.81 -10.59
N THR A 50 -33.32 -6.94 -9.58
CA THR A 50 -34.52 -6.10 -9.46
C THR A 50 -34.28 -4.62 -9.74
N ARG A 51 -35.16 -4.02 -10.54
CA ARG A 51 -35.22 -2.55 -10.72
C ARG A 51 -35.75 -1.82 -9.48
N ARG A 52 -36.47 -2.49 -8.57
CA ARG A 52 -37.10 -1.88 -7.38
C ARG A 52 -36.47 -2.41 -6.10
N ASN A 53 -35.41 -1.76 -5.65
CA ASN A 53 -34.62 -2.19 -4.49
C ASN A 53 -35.15 -1.75 -3.11
N LYS A 54 -36.34 -1.14 -3.02
CA LYS A 54 -36.91 -0.66 -1.73
C LYS A 54 -36.99 -1.78 -0.69
N LEU A 55 -37.49 -2.96 -1.08
CA LEU A 55 -37.60 -4.11 -0.18
C LEU A 55 -36.23 -4.67 0.22
N LEU A 56 -35.23 -4.61 -0.66
CA LEU A 56 -33.88 -5.05 -0.33
C LEU A 56 -33.24 -4.19 0.76
N TRP A 57 -33.51 -2.88 0.78
CA TRP A 57 -33.05 -2.02 1.88
C TRP A 57 -33.74 -2.34 3.21
N ASN A 58 -34.99 -2.80 3.18
CA ASN A 58 -35.66 -3.33 4.39
C ASN A 58 -34.97 -4.59 4.89
N VAL A 59 -34.63 -5.51 3.99
CA VAL A 59 -33.89 -6.74 4.33
C VAL A 59 -32.51 -6.41 4.90
N VAL A 60 -31.77 -5.47 4.30
CA VAL A 60 -30.47 -5.00 4.81
C VAL A 60 -30.62 -4.44 6.23
N SER A 61 -31.64 -3.61 6.46
CA SER A 61 -31.93 -3.05 7.80
C SER A 61 -32.29 -4.13 8.83
N SER A 62 -33.06 -5.15 8.44
CA SER A 62 -33.38 -6.29 9.30
C SER A 62 -32.13 -7.08 9.67
N LYS A 63 -31.29 -7.45 8.70
CA LYS A 63 -30.04 -8.16 8.93
C LYS A 63 -29.07 -7.36 9.81
N MET A 64 -29.00 -6.04 9.63
CA MET A 64 -28.22 -5.17 10.52
C MET A 64 -28.73 -5.23 11.97
N ARG A 65 -30.05 -5.24 12.16
CA ARG A 65 -30.68 -5.35 13.48
C ARG A 65 -30.38 -6.69 14.16
N GLU A 66 -30.39 -7.78 13.40
CA GLU A 66 -30.01 -9.12 13.88
C GLU A 66 -28.57 -9.16 14.40
N LYS A 67 -27.68 -8.34 13.81
CA LYS A 67 -26.30 -8.14 14.25
C LYS A 67 -26.14 -7.16 15.42
N GLY A 68 -27.25 -6.64 15.96
CA GLY A 68 -27.27 -5.67 17.06
C GLY A 68 -27.18 -4.20 16.61
N PHE A 69 -27.17 -3.93 15.30
CA PHE A 69 -27.05 -2.57 14.76
C PHE A 69 -28.39 -2.03 14.27
N HIS A 70 -28.98 -1.10 15.03
CA HIS A 70 -30.29 -0.53 14.73
C HIS A 70 -30.21 0.61 13.70
N ARG A 71 -30.07 0.26 12.41
CA ARG A 71 -30.09 1.21 11.28
C ARG A 71 -31.34 1.08 10.44
N THR A 72 -31.94 2.19 10.04
CA THR A 72 -33.10 2.21 9.15
C THR A 72 -32.71 1.92 7.69
N PRO A 73 -33.64 1.45 6.84
CA PRO A 73 -33.39 1.21 5.41
C PRO A 73 -32.79 2.43 4.69
N GLU A 74 -33.27 3.64 5.02
CA GLU A 74 -32.82 4.90 4.44
C GLU A 74 -31.37 5.22 4.86
N GLN A 75 -31.01 4.93 6.12
CA GLN A 75 -29.64 5.10 6.62
C GLN A 75 -28.67 4.15 5.92
N CYS A 76 -29.05 2.88 5.76
CA CYS A 76 -28.31 1.87 5.02
C CYS A 76 -28.08 2.29 3.56
N LYS A 77 -29.12 2.78 2.88
CA LYS A 77 -29.03 3.29 1.51
C LYS A 77 -28.10 4.51 1.41
N SER A 78 -28.23 5.46 2.34
CA SER A 78 -27.39 6.66 2.39
C SER A 78 -25.92 6.30 2.64
N LYS A 79 -25.65 5.35 3.56
CA LYS A 79 -24.31 4.83 3.83
C LYS A 79 -23.69 4.19 2.60
N TRP A 80 -24.43 3.34 1.87
CA TRP A 80 -23.95 2.75 0.62
C TRP A 80 -23.60 3.82 -0.42
N LYS A 81 -24.49 4.82 -0.61
CA LYS A 81 -24.23 5.93 -1.54
C LYS A 81 -22.92 6.64 -1.19
N ASN A 82 -22.70 6.96 0.09
CA ASN A 82 -21.50 7.63 0.54
C ASN A 82 -20.23 6.78 0.34
N LEU A 83 -20.30 5.48 0.62
CA LEU A 83 -19.19 4.54 0.39
C LEU A 83 -18.82 4.46 -1.09
N VAL A 84 -19.81 4.34 -1.96
CA VAL A 84 -19.60 4.30 -3.42
C VAL A 84 -19.05 5.62 -3.94
N THR A 85 -19.55 6.77 -3.47
CA THR A 85 -19.02 8.08 -3.86
C THR A 85 -17.56 8.22 -3.45
N ARG A 86 -17.19 7.83 -2.23
CA ARG A 86 -15.78 7.86 -1.77
C ARG A 86 -14.91 6.90 -2.56
N TYR A 87 -15.41 5.69 -2.84
CA TYR A 87 -14.71 4.72 -3.69
C TYR A 87 -14.43 5.31 -5.08
N LYS A 88 -15.45 5.85 -5.75
CA LYS A 88 -15.28 6.47 -7.08
C LYS A 88 -14.36 7.70 -7.07
N GLY A 89 -14.41 8.52 -6.02
CA GLY A 89 -13.49 9.65 -5.86
C GLY A 89 -12.05 9.22 -5.63
N SER A 90 -11.84 8.15 -4.86
CA SER A 90 -10.52 7.53 -4.65
C SER A 90 -9.96 6.94 -5.95
N GLU A 91 -10.80 6.30 -6.77
CA GLU A 91 -10.41 5.77 -8.08
C GLU A 91 -10.09 6.87 -9.11
N ALA A 92 -10.62 8.09 -8.93
CA ALA A 92 -10.41 9.20 -9.88
C ALA A 92 -9.16 10.05 -9.57
N MET A 93 -8.65 10.04 -8.33
CA MET A 93 -7.53 10.88 -7.86
C MET A 93 -6.18 10.16 -7.82
N MET A 94 -6.02 9.09 -8.60
CA MET A 94 -4.84 8.23 -8.54
C MET A 94 -3.58 8.82 -9.22
N GLU A 95 -3.14 9.99 -8.77
CA GLU A 95 -1.84 10.64 -9.11
C GLU A 95 -1.00 10.90 -7.84
N SER A 96 -1.51 10.58 -6.66
CA SER A 96 -0.79 10.79 -5.42
C SER A 96 -1.02 9.58 -4.52
N ASN A 97 0.03 9.20 -3.79
CA ASN A 97 0.11 8.12 -2.82
C ASN A 97 -0.84 8.31 -1.60
N THR A 98 -2.03 8.88 -1.82
CA THR A 98 -3.01 9.24 -0.80
C THR A 98 -3.85 8.02 -0.48
N ARG A 99 -3.36 7.27 0.51
CA ARG A 99 -4.10 6.37 1.42
C ARG A 99 -5.50 5.98 0.91
N SER A 100 -5.58 4.82 0.28
CA SER A 100 -6.83 4.09 0.06
C SER A 100 -7.70 4.16 1.33
N PHE A 101 -8.95 4.61 1.17
CA PHE A 101 -9.86 4.78 2.30
C PHE A 101 -10.16 3.41 2.95
N THR A 102 -10.43 3.42 4.25
CA THR A 102 -10.49 2.22 5.13
C THR A 102 -11.39 1.06 4.69
N PHE A 103 -12.33 1.28 3.76
CA PHE A 103 -13.21 0.23 3.23
C PHE A 103 -13.15 0.08 1.70
N HIS A 104 -12.08 0.57 1.08
CA HIS A 104 -11.91 0.55 -0.38
C HIS A 104 -11.84 -0.88 -0.91
N GLU A 105 -11.07 -1.76 -0.26
CA GLU A 105 -10.90 -3.16 -0.68
C GLU A 105 -12.21 -3.96 -0.59
N GLU A 106 -13.01 -3.76 0.46
CA GLU A 106 -14.30 -4.45 0.60
C GLU A 106 -15.30 -4.00 -0.47
N VAL A 107 -15.34 -2.70 -0.78
CA VAL A 107 -16.18 -2.18 -1.87
C VAL A 107 -15.67 -2.66 -3.23
N LYS A 108 -14.35 -2.63 -3.46
CA LYS A 108 -13.70 -3.19 -4.66
C LYS A 108 -14.07 -4.67 -4.84
N SER A 109 -13.96 -5.46 -3.77
CA SER A 109 -14.28 -6.89 -3.76
C SER A 109 -15.73 -7.18 -4.17
N ILE A 110 -16.70 -6.38 -3.71
CA ILE A 110 -18.12 -6.52 -4.13
C ILE A 110 -18.25 -6.32 -5.63
N TYR A 111 -17.63 -5.27 -6.19
CA TYR A 111 -17.67 -5.00 -7.63
C TYR A 111 -16.95 -6.08 -8.44
N THR A 112 -15.77 -6.52 -8.01
CA THR A 112 -15.00 -7.58 -8.68
C THR A 112 -15.74 -8.91 -8.67
N LYS A 113 -16.31 -9.31 -7.53
CA LYS A 113 -17.13 -10.55 -7.43
C LYS A 113 -18.40 -10.46 -8.28
N ARG A 114 -19.09 -9.32 -8.26
CA ARG A 114 -20.23 -9.06 -9.14
C ARG A 114 -19.85 -9.25 -10.60
N MET A 115 -18.72 -8.66 -10.99
CA MET A 115 -18.22 -8.74 -12.35
C MET A 115 -17.89 -10.19 -12.76
N ARG A 116 -17.18 -10.93 -11.89
CA ARG A 116 -16.85 -12.35 -12.12
C ARG A 116 -18.10 -13.21 -12.31
N ARG A 117 -19.16 -12.97 -11.52
CA ARG A 117 -20.45 -13.67 -11.68
C ARG A 117 -21.11 -13.39 -13.03
N LEU A 118 -21.16 -12.12 -13.44
CA LEU A 118 -21.73 -11.75 -14.74
C LEU A 118 -20.98 -12.40 -15.92
N LEU A 119 -19.65 -12.51 -15.82
CA LEU A 119 -18.83 -13.20 -16.81
C LEU A 119 -19.15 -14.70 -16.87
N LEU A 120 -19.17 -15.37 -15.71
CA LEU A 120 -19.39 -16.80 -15.63
C LEU A 120 -20.75 -17.18 -16.24
N ARG A 121 -21.80 -16.39 -15.93
CA ARG A 121 -23.15 -16.58 -16.49
C ARG A 121 -23.19 -16.46 -18.01
N ARG A 122 -22.33 -15.62 -18.62
CA ARG A 122 -22.26 -15.50 -20.08
C ARG A 122 -21.52 -16.66 -20.72
N THR A 123 -20.46 -17.16 -20.09
CA THR A 123 -19.73 -18.34 -20.57
C THR A 123 -20.55 -19.62 -20.48
N SER A 124 -21.36 -19.77 -19.43
CA SER A 124 -22.26 -20.93 -19.26
C SER A 124 -23.47 -20.89 -20.20
N SER A 125 -24.04 -19.70 -20.47
CA SER A 125 -25.08 -19.55 -21.51
C SER A 125 -24.58 -19.88 -22.93
N SER A 126 -23.26 -19.84 -23.18
CA SER A 126 -22.69 -20.18 -24.50
C SER A 126 -22.44 -21.68 -24.70
N ILE A 127 -22.58 -22.53 -23.67
CA ILE A 127 -22.25 -23.97 -23.71
C ILE A 127 -23.50 -24.87 -23.61
N GLY A 128 -24.67 -24.34 -23.24
CA GLY A 128 -25.90 -25.11 -22.96
C GLY A 128 -26.94 -25.20 -24.08
N GLY A 129 -26.53 -25.38 -25.35
CA GLY A 129 -27.45 -25.52 -26.48
C GLY A 129 -27.74 -26.98 -26.86
N GLY A 130 -28.79 -27.58 -26.30
CA GLY A 130 -29.29 -28.89 -26.74
C GLY A 130 -30.36 -29.46 -25.82
N GLY A 131 -31.64 -29.20 -26.12
CA GLY A 131 -32.78 -29.75 -25.40
C GLY A 131 -34.11 -29.23 -25.93
N ASP A 132 -34.68 -29.99 -26.87
CA ASP A 132 -36.02 -29.85 -27.46
C ASP A 132 -37.12 -30.07 -26.41
N VAL A 133 -37.98 -29.07 -26.17
CA VAL A 133 -39.32 -29.22 -25.56
C VAL A 133 -40.24 -28.09 -26.06
N GLY A 134 -41.29 -28.48 -26.78
CA GLY A 134 -42.67 -28.03 -26.58
C GLY A 134 -42.98 -26.54 -26.75
N ASP A 135 -43.49 -26.22 -27.93
CA ASP A 135 -44.14 -24.97 -28.32
C ASP A 135 -45.50 -24.82 -27.61
N ASP A 136 -45.60 -24.04 -26.52
CA ASP A 136 -46.84 -23.33 -26.10
C ASP A 136 -46.69 -22.51 -24.78
N GLU A 137 -45.78 -21.52 -24.69
CA GLU A 137 -45.95 -20.40 -23.73
C GLU A 137 -45.08 -19.16 -24.04
N LYS A 138 -44.95 -18.74 -25.30
CA LYS A 138 -44.16 -17.56 -25.69
C LYS A 138 -45.01 -16.31 -25.95
N LYS A 139 -45.84 -15.88 -24.98
CA LYS A 139 -46.44 -14.54 -24.98
C LYS A 139 -46.58 -13.93 -23.58
N ARG A 140 -45.45 -13.55 -23.01
CA ARG A 140 -45.27 -12.41 -22.08
C ARG A 140 -43.77 -12.19 -21.98
N TRP A 141 -43.32 -10.98 -21.66
CA TRP A 141 -41.92 -10.52 -21.77
C TRP A 141 -41.54 -10.02 -23.18
N SER A 142 -42.30 -9.03 -23.64
CA SER A 142 -41.70 -7.98 -24.47
C SER A 142 -40.76 -7.16 -23.59
N GLY A 143 -39.46 -7.27 -23.86
CA GLY A 143 -38.41 -6.57 -23.14
C GLY A 143 -37.02 -6.87 -23.69
N GLY A 144 -36.91 -7.06 -25.01
CA GLY A 144 -35.63 -7.20 -25.70
C GLY A 144 -34.92 -5.85 -25.88
N ASP A 145 -33.62 -5.91 -26.17
CA ASP A 145 -32.70 -4.82 -26.58
C ASP A 145 -31.83 -4.14 -25.51
N LYS A 146 -32.03 -4.34 -24.20
CA LYS A 146 -31.17 -3.70 -23.18
C LYS A 146 -30.12 -4.61 -22.53
N ASP A 147 -30.28 -5.93 -22.64
CA ASP A 147 -29.36 -6.89 -22.03
C ASP A 147 -28.03 -7.02 -22.79
N GLY A 148 -28.05 -6.79 -24.12
CA GLY A 148 -26.84 -6.70 -24.94
C GLY A 148 -26.02 -5.42 -24.64
N LEU A 149 -26.70 -4.27 -24.60
CA LEU A 149 -26.08 -2.97 -24.34
C LEU A 149 -25.42 -2.89 -22.95
N LEU A 150 -26.07 -3.43 -21.92
CA LEU A 150 -25.45 -3.51 -20.59
C LEU A 150 -24.24 -4.47 -20.60
N GLY A 151 -24.31 -5.56 -21.37
CA GLY A 151 -23.19 -6.48 -21.58
C GLY A 151 -22.00 -5.89 -22.32
N ASP A 152 -22.24 -4.96 -23.25
CA ASP A 152 -21.22 -4.21 -24.00
C ASP A 152 -20.60 -3.09 -23.17
N VAL A 153 -21.43 -2.28 -22.50
CA VAL A 153 -20.95 -1.25 -21.57
C VAL A 153 -20.14 -1.88 -20.43
N LEU A 154 -20.49 -3.09 -19.98
CA LEU A 154 -19.71 -3.82 -18.99
C LEU A 154 -18.40 -4.39 -19.57
N ARG A 155 -18.37 -4.87 -20.82
CA ARG A 155 -17.13 -5.29 -21.51
C ARG A 155 -16.15 -4.13 -21.63
N GLU A 156 -16.63 -3.00 -22.14
CA GLU A 156 -15.85 -1.78 -22.31
C GLU A 156 -15.41 -1.20 -20.95
N PHE A 157 -16.22 -1.36 -19.90
CA PHE A 157 -15.80 -1.05 -18.54
C PHE A 157 -14.70 -2.01 -18.06
N MET A 158 -14.75 -3.30 -18.38
CA MET A 158 -13.72 -4.28 -17.99
C MET A 158 -12.39 -4.05 -18.70
N GLU A 159 -12.41 -3.76 -19.99
CA GLU A 159 -11.20 -3.41 -20.75
C GLU A 159 -10.57 -2.17 -20.13
N ARG A 160 -11.36 -1.13 -19.87
CA ARG A 160 -10.87 0.06 -19.15
C ARG A 160 -10.35 -0.25 -17.73
N GLN A 161 -10.93 -1.22 -17.02
CA GLN A 161 -10.44 -1.61 -15.68
C GLN A 161 -9.11 -2.36 -15.79
N LEU A 162 -9.00 -3.35 -16.68
CA LEU A 162 -7.78 -4.12 -16.90
C LEU A 162 -6.65 -3.28 -17.48
N GLU A 163 -6.95 -2.37 -18.41
CA GLU A 163 -5.98 -1.41 -18.93
C GLU A 163 -5.47 -0.50 -17.82
N ARG A 164 -6.37 -0.02 -16.96
CA ARG A 164 -5.95 0.76 -15.80
C ARG A 164 -5.09 -0.08 -14.86
N GLU A 165 -5.56 -1.25 -14.43
CA GLU A 165 -4.78 -2.14 -13.54
C GLU A 165 -3.46 -2.60 -14.17
N GLY A 166 -3.40 -2.73 -15.49
CA GLY A 166 -2.18 -3.01 -16.26
C GLY A 166 -1.21 -1.86 -16.22
N LYS A 167 -1.67 -0.64 -16.54
CA LYS A 167 -0.87 0.60 -16.40
C LYS A 167 -0.39 0.82 -14.97
N TRP A 168 -1.21 0.45 -13.97
CA TRP A 168 -0.82 0.47 -12.56
C TRP A 168 0.32 -0.48 -12.25
N ARG A 169 0.25 -1.71 -12.76
CA ARG A 169 1.29 -2.72 -12.56
C ARG A 169 2.58 -2.29 -13.23
N GLU A 170 2.51 -1.85 -14.47
CA GLU A 170 3.66 -1.39 -15.25
C GLU A 170 4.33 -0.18 -14.59
N ALA A 171 3.56 0.85 -14.20
CA ALA A 171 4.11 2.00 -13.49
C ALA A 171 4.64 1.64 -12.08
N ALA A 172 4.10 0.62 -11.43
CA ALA A 172 4.62 0.14 -10.14
C ALA A 172 5.95 -0.60 -10.32
N GLU A 173 6.06 -1.41 -11.37
CA GLU A 173 7.25 -2.15 -11.76
C GLU A 173 8.38 -1.19 -12.18
N GLU A 174 8.09 -0.19 -13.02
CA GLU A 174 9.06 0.84 -13.42
C GLU A 174 9.62 1.61 -12.20
N ARG A 175 8.75 1.99 -11.26
CA ARG A 175 9.20 2.63 -10.00
C ARG A 175 10.02 1.69 -9.12
N GLU A 176 9.75 0.39 -9.15
CA GLU A 176 10.54 -0.59 -8.44
C GLU A 176 11.92 -0.77 -9.08
N GLU A 177 11.99 -0.82 -10.41
CA GLU A 177 13.25 -0.83 -11.16
C GLU A 177 14.07 0.43 -10.90
N GLU A 178 13.45 1.60 -10.93
CA GLU A 178 14.13 2.86 -10.62
C GLU A 178 14.66 2.90 -9.18
N ARG A 179 13.92 2.30 -8.22
CA ARG A 179 14.43 2.14 -6.85
C ARG A 179 15.61 1.17 -6.80
N ARG A 180 15.56 0.06 -7.54
CA ARG A 180 16.66 -0.90 -7.62
C ARG A 180 17.91 -0.29 -8.24
N VAL A 181 17.76 0.49 -9.31
CA VAL A 181 18.86 1.22 -9.93
C VAL A 181 19.47 2.20 -8.93
N ARG A 182 18.65 3.05 -8.29
CA ARG A 182 19.15 3.96 -7.24
C ARG A 182 19.82 3.24 -6.08
N GLU A 183 19.32 2.07 -5.68
CA GLU A 183 19.92 1.27 -4.61
C GLU A 183 21.29 0.71 -5.03
N VAL A 184 21.42 0.25 -6.27
CA VAL A 184 22.70 -0.21 -6.82
C VAL A 184 23.69 0.95 -6.96
N GLU A 185 23.27 2.08 -7.53
CA GLU A 185 24.09 3.30 -7.62
C GLU A 185 24.55 3.76 -6.24
N TRP A 186 23.65 3.77 -5.26
CA TRP A 186 23.98 4.11 -3.88
C TRP A 186 25.00 3.14 -3.27
N ARG A 187 24.87 1.83 -3.54
CA ARG A 187 25.83 0.82 -3.07
C ARG A 187 27.21 1.04 -3.71
N GLU A 188 27.26 1.29 -5.00
CA GLU A 188 28.50 1.56 -5.72
C GLU A 188 29.18 2.83 -5.23
N GLU A 189 28.41 3.90 -4.98
CA GLU A 189 28.90 5.15 -4.40
C GLU A 189 29.48 4.92 -3.00
N MET A 190 28.75 4.19 -2.14
CA MET A 190 29.23 3.83 -0.80
C MET A 190 30.51 2.99 -0.85
N GLU A 191 30.61 2.05 -1.79
CA GLU A 191 31.83 1.26 -1.99
C GLU A 191 33.00 2.10 -2.53
N ALA A 192 32.75 3.08 -3.39
CA ALA A 192 33.77 4.02 -3.85
C ALA A 192 34.32 4.86 -2.69
N LEU A 193 33.44 5.41 -1.85
CA LEU A 193 33.83 6.15 -0.64
C LEU A 193 34.63 5.29 0.34
N MET A 194 34.24 4.03 0.53
CA MET A 194 34.99 3.10 1.38
C MET A 194 36.38 2.80 0.81
N ARG A 195 36.51 2.65 -0.52
CA ARG A 195 37.80 2.44 -1.18
C ARG A 195 38.72 3.65 -1.04
N GLU A 196 38.21 4.84 -1.28
CA GLU A 196 38.96 6.09 -1.12
C GLU A 196 39.44 6.24 0.33
N ARG A 197 38.57 5.97 1.30
CA ARG A 197 38.94 6.01 2.72
C ARG A 197 40.03 4.99 3.05
N ALA A 198 39.92 3.76 2.54
CA ALA A 198 40.94 2.73 2.73
C ALA A 198 42.28 3.12 2.08
N GLU A 199 42.28 3.80 0.94
CA GLU A 199 43.48 4.36 0.31
C GLU A 199 44.14 5.42 1.17
N MET A 200 43.36 6.39 1.66
CA MET A 200 43.88 7.40 2.59
C MET A 200 44.48 6.77 3.84
N ASP A 201 43.78 5.81 4.46
CA ASP A 201 44.25 5.12 5.66
C ASP A 201 45.54 4.31 5.38
N ARG A 202 45.66 3.66 4.21
CA ARG A 202 46.89 2.97 3.77
C ARG A 202 48.06 3.92 3.65
N THR A 203 47.90 5.02 2.90
CA THR A 203 49.00 5.98 2.70
C THR A 203 49.38 6.71 3.99
N TRP A 204 48.44 6.88 4.92
CA TRP A 204 48.72 7.39 6.25
C TRP A 204 49.56 6.38 7.04
N TRP A 205 49.17 5.10 7.01
CA TRP A 205 49.88 4.00 7.67
C TRP A 205 51.32 3.85 7.16
N GLU A 206 51.54 3.88 5.85
CA GLU A 206 52.88 3.79 5.26
C GLU A 206 53.80 4.93 5.74
N ARG A 207 53.29 6.17 5.80
CA ARG A 207 54.05 7.32 6.31
C ARG A 207 54.37 7.17 7.79
N GLU A 208 53.41 6.68 8.58
CA GLU A 208 53.57 6.46 10.00
C GLU A 208 54.56 5.32 10.28
N GLU A 209 54.53 4.24 9.51
CA GLU A 209 55.49 3.14 9.56
C GLU A 209 56.89 3.62 9.18
N GLU A 210 57.03 4.42 8.12
CA GLU A 210 58.31 5.00 7.73
C GLU A 210 58.87 5.90 8.84
N ARG A 211 58.01 6.70 9.48
CA ARG A 211 58.38 7.53 10.64
C ARG A 211 58.83 6.68 11.81
N ARG A 212 58.11 5.58 12.10
CA ARG A 212 58.48 4.61 13.16
C ARG A 212 59.80 3.93 12.86
N ALA A 213 59.99 3.39 11.65
CA ALA A 213 61.23 2.77 11.19
C ALA A 213 62.44 3.73 11.31
N LYS A 214 62.27 5.01 10.95
CA LYS A 214 63.31 6.03 11.15
C LYS A 214 63.65 6.24 12.62
N VAL A 215 62.67 6.17 13.53
CA VAL A 215 62.91 6.30 14.98
C VAL A 215 63.59 5.04 15.52
N GLU A 216 63.14 3.87 15.11
CA GLU A 216 63.70 2.57 15.48
C GLU A 216 65.15 2.44 15.01
N ALA A 217 65.46 2.74 13.76
CA ALA A 217 66.84 2.73 13.26
C ALA A 217 67.76 3.69 14.04
N ARG A 218 67.24 4.82 14.55
CA ARG A 218 68.00 5.69 15.46
C ARG A 218 68.19 5.04 16.82
N ALA A 219 67.17 4.37 17.36
CA ALA A 219 67.25 3.64 18.61
C ALA A 219 68.23 2.45 18.51
N GLU A 220 68.21 1.70 17.43
CA GLU A 220 69.16 0.63 17.12
C GLU A 220 70.59 1.15 17.03
N ARG A 221 70.83 2.26 16.33
CA ARG A 221 72.16 2.89 16.30
C ARG A 221 72.64 3.27 17.70
N ARG A 222 71.78 3.86 18.53
CA ARG A 222 72.11 4.14 19.94
C ARG A 222 72.38 2.86 20.72
N HIS A 223 71.54 1.84 20.55
CA HIS A 223 71.67 0.56 21.24
C HIS A 223 72.97 -0.16 20.85
N ALA A 224 73.33 -0.19 19.57
CA ALA A 224 74.57 -0.77 19.06
C ALA A 224 75.81 -0.08 19.65
N LEU A 225 75.81 1.26 19.74
CA LEU A 225 76.89 2.00 20.38
C LEU A 225 77.01 1.65 21.87
N ILE A 226 75.88 1.60 22.59
CA ILE A 226 75.86 1.19 24.00
C ILE A 226 76.40 -0.24 24.16
N MET A 227 75.94 -1.17 23.34
CA MET A 227 76.39 -2.57 23.36
C MET A 227 77.88 -2.70 23.06
N ALA A 228 78.41 -1.97 22.08
CA ALA A 228 79.84 -1.96 21.76
C ALA A 228 80.69 -1.41 22.92
N LEU A 229 80.22 -0.35 23.58
CA LEU A 229 80.87 0.21 24.77
C LEU A 229 80.85 -0.79 25.93
N LEU A 230 79.71 -1.42 26.21
CA LEU A 230 79.58 -2.44 27.25
C LEU A 230 80.51 -3.64 27.00
N THR A 231 80.55 -4.13 25.76
CA THR A 231 81.44 -5.24 25.36
C THR A 231 82.90 -4.88 25.66
N ARG A 232 83.35 -3.69 25.25
CA ARG A 232 84.72 -3.23 25.50
C ARG A 232 85.03 -3.06 26.99
N ILE A 233 84.06 -2.68 27.80
CA ILE A 233 84.23 -2.59 29.26
C ILE A 233 84.41 -4.00 29.84
N ILE A 234 83.54 -4.95 29.46
CA ILE A 234 83.62 -6.35 29.91
C ILE A 234 84.97 -6.96 29.53
N ASP A 235 85.40 -6.81 28.27
CA ASP A 235 86.70 -7.33 27.80
C ASP A 235 87.89 -6.78 28.62
N LYS A 236 87.83 -5.53 29.07
CA LYS A 236 88.86 -4.93 29.93
C LYS A 236 88.85 -5.50 31.35
N TYR A 237 87.67 -5.81 31.88
CA TYR A 237 87.52 -6.40 33.21
C TYR A 237 87.89 -7.88 33.23
N ASP A 238 87.70 -8.61 32.13
CA ASP A 238 88.09 -10.03 32.02
C ASP A 238 89.58 -10.24 31.71
N THR A 239 90.30 -9.19 31.29
CA THR A 239 91.74 -9.23 30.97
C THR A 239 92.65 -8.64 32.06
N SER A 240 92.08 -8.19 33.18
CA SER A 240 92.79 -7.70 34.38
C SER A 240 92.70 -8.71 35.51
#